data_AF-A0A9P5HG94-F1
#
_entry.id   AF-A0A9P5HG94-F1
#
_cell.length_a   1.000
_cell.length_b   1.000
_cell.length_c   1.000
_cell.angle_alpha   90.00
_cell.angle_beta   90.00
_cell.angle_gamma   90.00
#
_symmetry.space_group_name_H-M   'P 1'
#
loop_
_entity.id
_entity.type
_entity.pdbx_description
1 polymer ?
#
loop_
_entity_poly.entity_id
_entity_poly.type
_entity_poly.pdbx_seq_one_letter_code
_entity_poly.pdbx_strand_id
1 'polypeptide(L)'
;MSGLEILGALASSIAVGQMLLAGRSVASLIRGIPEIQSECEALRDEIDLIASLVEGTRKTAESLSHGDDSTHRLDDSLIARSAQTVTEMVDELKAIIDSCTEKIGDDKWKARKRKWIMKEKKMEKLRLKAERAKSTLHMAMTNLSNQQLATDRRHWGTLAAISLRQDEYVSIHAIRP
;
A
#
# COMPACT_ATOMS: atom_id res chain seq x y z
N MET A 1 17.29 0.82 5.86
CA MET A 1 16.65 -0.02 4.84
C MET A 1 16.52 0.80 3.57
N SER A 2 17.03 0.28 2.47
CA SER A 2 16.83 0.83 1.13
C SER A 2 15.40 0.53 0.63
N GLY A 3 14.91 1.30 -0.35
CA GLY A 3 13.57 1.07 -0.94
C GLY A 3 13.37 -0.35 -1.47
N LEU A 4 14.43 -0.99 -1.96
CA LEU A 4 14.40 -2.35 -2.48
C LEU A 4 14.22 -3.40 -1.38
N GLU A 5 14.82 -3.20 -0.21
CA GLU A 5 14.64 -4.07 0.96
C GLU A 5 13.21 -3.99 1.49
N ILE A 6 12.60 -2.80 1.46
CA ILE A 6 11.19 -2.60 1.87
C ILE A 6 10.25 -3.38 0.95
N LEU A 7 10.45 -3.34 -0.37
CA LEU A 7 9.64 -4.07 -1.33
C LEU A 7 9.83 -5.58 -1.22
N GLY A 8 11.06 -6.04 -1.01
CA GLY A 8 11.34 -7.46 -0.78
C GLY A 8 10.61 -7.98 0.46
N ALA A 9 10.66 -7.23 1.56
CA ALA A 9 9.93 -7.55 2.78
C ALA A 9 8.41 -7.53 2.56
N LEU A 10 7.88 -6.50 1.89
CA LEU A 10 6.46 -6.38 1.58
C LEU A 10 5.95 -7.55 0.71
N ALA A 11 6.66 -7.87 -0.37
CA ALA A 11 6.32 -8.98 -1.26
C ALA A 11 6.36 -10.33 -0.52
N SER A 12 7.35 -10.53 0.35
CA SER A 12 7.43 -11.71 1.21
C SER A 12 6.23 -11.79 2.16
N SER A 13 5.85 -10.69 2.81
CA SER A 13 4.69 -10.64 3.70
C SER A 13 3.39 -10.94 2.96
N ILE A 14 3.21 -10.41 1.76
CA ILE A 14 2.03 -10.72 0.92
C ILE A 14 2.03 -12.21 0.57
N ALA A 15 3.15 -12.76 0.10
CA ALA A 15 3.25 -14.18 -0.23
C ALA A 15 2.91 -15.07 0.98
N VAL A 16 3.36 -14.70 2.18
CA VAL A 16 3.01 -15.38 3.43
C VAL A 16 1.51 -15.24 3.72
N GLY A 17 0.93 -14.04 3.58
CA GLY A 17 -0.51 -13.80 3.75
C GLY A 17 -1.37 -14.67 2.81
N GLN A 18 -1.00 -14.71 1.53
CA GLN A 18 -1.67 -15.54 0.51
C GLN A 18 -1.55 -17.03 0.84
N MET A 19 -0.35 -17.49 1.21
CA MET A 19 -0.12 -18.88 1.63
C MET A 19 -0.97 -19.26 2.85
N LEU A 20 -1.06 -18.38 3.85
CA LEU A 20 -1.84 -18.63 5.07
C LEU A 20 -3.31 -18.85 4.76
N LEU A 21 -3.88 -18.02 3.88
CA LEU A 21 -5.30 -18.07 3.54
C LEU A 21 -5.66 -19.20 2.59
N ALA A 22 -4.72 -19.62 1.73
CA ALA A 22 -4.87 -20.84 0.93
C ALA A 22 -4.62 -22.13 1.74
N GLY A 23 -4.13 -22.01 2.98
CA GLY A 23 -3.70 -23.13 3.81
C GLY A 23 -4.84 -24.03 4.30
N ARG A 24 -4.52 -25.32 4.54
CA ARG A 24 -5.47 -26.32 5.07
C ARG A 24 -6.07 -25.93 6.42
N SER A 25 -5.33 -25.18 7.25
CA SER A 25 -5.81 -24.68 8.54
C SER A 25 -6.97 -23.68 8.35
N VAL A 26 -6.87 -22.76 7.38
CA VAL A 26 -7.95 -21.82 7.05
C VAL A 26 -9.14 -22.53 6.40
N ALA A 27 -8.91 -23.47 5.49
CA ALA A 27 -10.01 -24.31 4.94
C ALA A 27 -10.82 -25.01 6.04
N SER A 28 -10.17 -25.43 7.13
CA SER A 28 -10.86 -26.00 8.29
C SER A 28 -11.61 -24.97 9.15
N LEU A 29 -11.11 -23.73 9.24
CA LEU A 29 -11.83 -22.60 9.85
C LEU A 29 -13.10 -22.28 9.07
N ILE A 30 -12.97 -22.14 7.74
CA ILE A 30 -14.06 -21.89 6.80
C ILE A 30 -15.18 -22.92 6.99
N ARG A 31 -14.84 -24.21 6.98
CA ARG A 31 -15.82 -25.29 7.13
C ARG A 31 -16.47 -25.32 8.52
N GLY A 32 -15.78 -24.81 9.54
CA GLY A 32 -16.28 -24.78 10.90
C GLY A 32 -17.13 -23.56 11.22
N ILE A 33 -16.82 -22.40 10.60
CA ILE A 33 -17.32 -21.07 11.01
C ILE A 33 -17.26 -20.11 9.80
N PRO A 34 -18.33 -19.99 9.00
CA PRO A 34 -18.31 -19.22 7.75
C PRO A 34 -18.14 -17.71 7.95
N GLU A 35 -18.59 -17.14 9.08
CA GLU A 35 -18.39 -15.71 9.37
C GLU A 35 -16.89 -15.36 9.44
N ILE A 36 -16.07 -16.28 9.93
CA ILE A 36 -14.60 -16.13 10.04
C ILE A 36 -13.94 -16.03 8.67
N GLN A 37 -14.44 -16.82 7.72
CA GLN A 37 -13.93 -16.80 6.36
C GLN A 37 -14.03 -15.40 5.78
N SER A 38 -15.23 -14.82 5.87
CA SER A 38 -15.51 -13.47 5.39
C SER A 38 -14.59 -12.44 6.05
N GLU A 39 -14.30 -12.58 7.35
CA GLU A 39 -13.37 -11.68 8.04
C GLU A 39 -11.93 -11.78 7.54
N CYS A 40 -11.45 -13.01 7.32
CA CYS A 40 -10.08 -13.26 6.86
C CYS A 40 -9.89 -12.83 5.40
N GLU A 41 -10.88 -13.11 4.55
CA GLU A 41 -10.90 -12.68 3.14
C GLU A 41 -10.95 -11.16 3.03
N ALA A 42 -11.81 -10.48 3.79
CA ALA A 42 -11.85 -9.02 3.81
C ALA A 42 -10.50 -8.41 4.23
N LEU A 43 -9.84 -8.98 5.25
CA LEU A 43 -8.53 -8.47 5.68
C LEU A 43 -7.44 -8.74 4.63
N ARG A 44 -7.52 -9.85 3.88
CA ARG A 44 -6.63 -10.11 2.75
C ARG A 44 -6.76 -9.05 1.68
N ASP A 45 -8.00 -8.79 1.27
CA ASP A 45 -8.28 -7.86 0.20
C ASP A 45 -7.80 -6.44 0.58
N GLU A 46 -7.93 -6.06 1.86
CA GLU A 46 -7.33 -4.83 2.39
C GLU A 46 -5.79 -4.85 2.36
N ILE A 47 -5.14 -5.96 2.70
CA ILE A 47 -3.67 -6.11 2.59
C ILE A 47 -3.21 -5.95 1.13
N ASP A 48 -3.87 -6.61 0.20
CA ASP A 48 -3.55 -6.56 -1.24
C ASP A 48 -3.76 -5.14 -1.80
N LEU A 49 -4.80 -4.44 -1.32
CA LEU A 49 -5.04 -3.04 -1.67
C LEU A 49 -3.96 -2.11 -1.13
N ILE A 50 -3.59 -2.23 0.15
CA ILE A 50 -2.51 -1.44 0.75
C ILE A 50 -1.20 -1.66 0.00
N ALA A 51 -0.87 -2.91 -0.35
CA ALA A 51 0.30 -3.24 -1.14
C ALA A 51 0.29 -2.56 -2.52
N SER A 52 -0.86 -2.59 -3.20
CA SER A 52 -1.04 -1.93 -4.50
C SER A 52 -0.87 -0.41 -4.39
N LEU A 53 -1.37 0.20 -3.31
CA LEU A 53 -1.22 1.63 -3.04
C LEU A 53 0.24 2.00 -2.72
N VAL A 54 0.96 1.17 -1.98
CA VAL A 54 2.40 1.37 -1.73
C VAL A 54 3.17 1.41 -3.05
N GLU A 55 2.92 0.44 -3.92
CA GLU A 55 3.59 0.35 -5.22
C GLU A 55 3.23 1.52 -6.15
N GLY A 56 1.95 1.94 -6.16
CA GLY A 56 1.51 3.11 -6.93
C GLY A 56 2.10 4.43 -6.43
N THR A 57 2.16 4.61 -5.10
CA THR A 57 2.76 5.79 -4.46
C THR A 57 4.24 5.88 -4.81
N ARG A 58 4.97 4.76 -4.76
CA ARG A 58 6.38 4.69 -5.13
C ARG A 58 6.63 5.09 -6.59
N LYS A 59 5.91 4.49 -7.55
CA LYS A 59 6.06 4.83 -8.98
C LYS A 59 5.81 6.31 -9.26
N THR A 60 4.85 6.90 -8.55
CA THR A 60 4.53 8.32 -8.65
C THR A 60 5.66 9.17 -8.07
N ALA A 61 6.19 8.81 -6.89
CA ALA A 61 7.33 9.49 -6.29
C ALA A 61 8.61 9.40 -7.17
N GLU A 62 8.88 8.24 -7.78
CA GLU A 62 10.01 8.06 -8.71
C GLU A 62 9.91 8.97 -9.93
N SER A 63 8.69 9.14 -10.48
CA SER A 63 8.42 10.02 -11.63
C SER A 63 8.64 11.50 -11.31
N LEU A 64 8.48 11.89 -10.04
CA LEU A 64 8.67 13.25 -9.54
C LEU A 64 10.15 13.57 -9.22
N SER A 65 11.05 12.58 -9.22
CA SER A 65 12.45 12.70 -8.76
C SER A 65 13.39 13.57 -9.61
N HIS A 66 12.85 14.43 -10.49
CA HIS A 66 13.62 15.44 -11.22
C HIS A 66 13.74 16.80 -10.51
N GLY A 67 13.32 16.94 -9.25
CA GLY A 67 13.78 18.07 -8.43
C GLY A 67 13.02 18.31 -7.13
N ASP A 68 13.51 17.74 -6.02
CA ASP A 68 13.51 18.27 -4.64
C ASP A 68 13.75 17.11 -3.62
N ASP A 69 14.83 17.20 -2.85
CA ASP A 69 15.33 16.16 -1.92
C ASP A 69 14.49 16.06 -0.62
N SER A 70 13.77 17.12 -0.25
CA SER A 70 13.03 17.17 1.03
C SER A 70 11.67 16.47 0.97
N THR A 71 10.98 16.56 -0.16
CA THR A 71 9.72 15.87 -0.43
C THR A 71 9.93 14.36 -0.53
N HIS A 72 11.00 13.93 -1.21
CA HIS A 72 11.38 12.52 -1.37
C HIS A 72 11.50 11.76 -0.04
N ARG A 73 12.06 12.40 0.99
CA ARG A 73 12.30 11.76 2.30
C ARG A 73 11.02 11.51 3.09
N LEU A 74 9.99 12.34 2.91
CA LEU A 74 8.69 12.15 3.57
C LEU A 74 7.94 10.98 2.95
N ASP A 75 7.94 10.86 1.63
CA ASP A 75 7.25 9.78 0.91
C ASP A 75 7.88 8.41 1.18
N ASP A 76 9.22 8.33 1.18
CA ASP A 76 9.94 7.11 1.55
C ASP A 76 9.58 6.63 2.96
N SER A 77 9.44 7.57 3.90
CA SER A 77 9.08 7.24 5.29
C SER A 77 7.65 6.70 5.42
N LEU A 78 6.71 7.23 4.62
CA LEU A 78 5.31 6.80 4.59
C LEU A 78 5.15 5.44 3.90
N ILE A 79 5.88 5.23 2.80
CA ILE A 79 5.97 3.95 2.10
C ILE A 79 6.54 2.88 3.03
N ALA A 80 7.68 3.15 3.68
CA ALA A 80 8.31 2.24 4.63
C ALA A 80 7.35 1.87 5.78
N ARG A 81 6.68 2.86 6.36
CA ARG A 81 5.73 2.65 7.46
C ARG A 81 4.51 1.82 7.04
N SER A 82 4.02 2.03 5.83
CA SER A 82 2.88 1.28 5.29
C SER A 82 3.25 -0.16 4.96
N ALA A 83 4.44 -0.39 4.39
CA ALA A 83 4.97 -1.72 4.16
C ALA A 83 5.21 -2.50 5.47
N GLN A 84 5.72 -1.81 6.50
CA GLN A 84 5.84 -2.36 7.84
C GLN A 84 4.46 -2.72 8.42
N THR A 85 3.46 -1.86 8.21
CA THR A 85 2.08 -2.12 8.66
C THR A 85 1.50 -3.39 8.03
N VAL A 86 1.72 -3.62 6.73
CA VAL A 86 1.32 -4.86 6.05
C VAL A 86 1.97 -6.08 6.69
N THR A 87 3.28 -6.01 6.95
CA THR A 87 4.03 -7.11 7.58
C THR A 87 3.45 -7.46 8.95
N GLU A 88 3.23 -6.45 9.80
CA GLU A 88 2.63 -6.65 11.12
C GLU A 88 1.20 -7.22 11.03
N MET A 89 0.40 -6.79 10.06
CA MET A 89 -0.96 -7.32 9.87
C MET A 89 -0.94 -8.79 9.48
N VAL A 90 -0.04 -9.19 8.58
CA VAL A 90 0.12 -10.59 8.16
C VAL A 90 0.54 -11.46 9.35
N ASP A 91 1.52 -11.01 10.14
CA ASP A 91 1.97 -11.74 11.33
C ASP A 91 0.88 -11.88 12.39
N GLU A 92 0.11 -10.82 12.62
CA GLU A 92 -1.01 -10.86 13.55
C GLU A 92 -2.16 -11.74 13.07
N LEU A 93 -2.48 -11.71 11.77
CA LEU A 93 -3.46 -12.59 11.14
C LEU A 93 -3.04 -14.06 11.26
N LYS A 94 -1.77 -14.36 10.97
CA LYS A 94 -1.17 -15.68 11.18
C LYS A 94 -1.37 -16.16 12.62
N ALA A 95 -1.01 -15.34 13.59
CA ALA A 95 -1.14 -15.68 15.01
C ALA A 95 -2.59 -15.94 15.42
N ILE A 96 -3.55 -15.21 14.83
CA ILE A 96 -4.98 -15.45 15.08
C ILE A 96 -5.40 -16.79 14.50
N ILE A 97 -5.09 -17.07 13.23
CA ILE A 97 -5.40 -18.34 12.54
C ILE A 97 -4.81 -19.52 13.29
N ASP A 98 -3.53 -19.46 13.63
CA ASP A 98 -2.82 -20.52 14.35
C ASP A 98 -3.45 -20.76 15.74
N SER A 99 -3.88 -19.70 16.43
CA SER A 99 -4.54 -19.84 17.75
C SER A 99 -5.97 -20.39 17.66
N CYS A 100 -6.63 -20.22 16.53
CA CYS A 100 -8.02 -20.61 16.30
C CYS A 100 -8.15 -21.95 15.55
N THR A 101 -7.03 -22.56 15.17
CA THR A 101 -6.97 -23.87 14.54
C THR A 101 -6.24 -24.86 15.43
N GLU A 102 -6.62 -26.12 15.34
CA GLU A 102 -6.02 -27.21 16.09
C GLU A 102 -5.81 -28.41 15.17
N LYS A 103 -4.59 -28.94 15.15
CA LYS A 103 -4.28 -30.20 14.48
C LYS A 103 -4.75 -31.36 15.37
N ILE A 104 -5.66 -32.19 14.86
CA ILE A 104 -6.28 -33.33 15.59
C ILE A 104 -5.78 -34.69 15.08
N GLY A 105 -5.09 -34.71 13.94
CA GLY A 105 -4.45 -35.92 13.40
C GLY A 105 -3.50 -35.56 12.27
N ASP A 106 -2.96 -36.57 11.58
CA ASP A 106 -1.88 -36.37 10.61
C ASP A 106 -2.19 -35.39 9.47
N ASP A 107 -3.47 -35.13 9.21
CA ASP A 107 -3.88 -34.11 8.24
C ASP A 107 -5.22 -33.43 8.54
N LYS A 108 -5.70 -33.55 9.78
CA LYS A 108 -7.02 -33.03 10.18
C LYS A 108 -6.85 -31.81 11.06
N TRP A 109 -7.44 -30.71 10.61
CA TRP A 109 -7.52 -29.47 11.37
C TRP A 109 -8.96 -29.21 11.82
N LYS A 110 -9.11 -28.60 13.00
CA LYS A 110 -10.40 -28.20 13.56
C LYS A 110 -10.38 -26.74 14.00
N ALA A 111 -11.46 -26.06 13.67
CA ALA A 111 -11.73 -24.69 14.13
C ALA A 111 -12.11 -24.66 15.62
N ARG A 112 -11.53 -23.72 16.37
CA ARG A 112 -11.87 -23.43 17.77
C ARG A 112 -12.73 -22.17 17.87
N LYS A 113 -14.04 -22.31 17.64
CA LYS A 113 -15.02 -21.20 17.64
C LYS A 113 -14.93 -20.28 18.85
N ARG A 114 -14.81 -20.85 20.05
CA ARG A 114 -14.67 -20.07 21.30
C ARG A 114 -13.42 -19.20 21.33
N LYS A 115 -12.29 -19.68 20.80
CA LYS A 115 -11.06 -18.89 20.74
C LYS A 115 -11.17 -17.78 19.71
N TRP A 116 -11.84 -18.02 18.58
CA TRP A 116 -12.09 -16.98 17.60
C TRP A 116 -12.90 -15.83 18.18
N ILE A 117 -14.00 -16.12 18.88
CA ILE A 117 -14.82 -15.08 19.52
C ILE A 117 -13.98 -14.23 20.48
N MET A 118 -13.01 -14.83 21.18
CA MET A 118 -12.06 -14.08 22.03
C MET A 118 -11.07 -13.22 21.23
N LYS A 119 -10.87 -13.51 19.94
CA LYS A 119 -9.99 -12.78 19.01
C LYS A 119 -10.71 -11.79 18.11
N GLU A 120 -12.05 -11.76 18.10
CA GLU A 120 -12.87 -10.82 17.32
C GLU A 120 -12.42 -9.37 17.50
N LYS A 121 -12.21 -8.92 18.74
CA LYS A 121 -11.67 -7.57 19.02
C LYS A 121 -10.28 -7.32 18.42
N LYS A 122 -9.46 -8.35 18.27
CA LYS A 122 -8.14 -8.25 17.65
C LYS A 122 -8.28 -8.17 16.13
N MET A 123 -9.20 -8.93 15.54
CA MET A 123 -9.53 -8.83 14.12
C MET A 123 -10.05 -7.43 13.76
N GLU A 124 -10.91 -6.86 14.60
CA GLU A 124 -11.40 -5.50 14.42
C GLU A 124 -10.28 -4.46 14.47
N LYS A 125 -9.32 -4.62 15.40
CA LYS A 125 -8.12 -3.77 15.43
C LYS A 125 -7.29 -3.87 14.15
N LEU A 126 -7.18 -5.06 13.56
CA LEU A 126 -6.47 -5.24 12.30
C LEU A 126 -7.17 -4.54 11.14
N ARG A 127 -8.50 -4.61 11.06
CA ARG A 127 -9.28 -3.84 10.08
C ARG A 127 -9.07 -2.34 10.23
N LEU A 128 -9.17 -1.82 11.45
CA LEU A 128 -8.93 -0.39 11.72
C LEU A 128 -7.50 0.03 11.35
N LYS A 129 -6.52 -0.85 11.55
CA LYS A 129 -5.13 -0.60 11.15
C LYS A 129 -4.99 -0.55 9.63
N ALA A 130 -5.66 -1.46 8.92
CA ALA A 130 -5.73 -1.51 7.47
C ALA A 130 -6.33 -0.21 6.90
N GLU A 131 -7.49 0.19 7.42
CA GLU A 131 -8.21 1.41 7.01
C GLU A 131 -7.37 2.68 7.19
N ARG A 132 -6.63 2.77 8.30
CA ARG A 132 -5.72 3.90 8.55
C ARG A 132 -4.55 3.91 7.58
N ALA A 133 -3.95 2.76 7.29
CA ALA A 133 -2.85 2.65 6.34
C ALA A 133 -3.32 3.05 4.94
N LYS A 134 -4.46 2.52 4.49
CA LYS A 134 -5.12 2.88 3.23
C LYS A 134 -5.38 4.37 3.13
N SER A 135 -6.03 4.97 4.14
CA SER A 135 -6.32 6.41 4.16
C SER A 135 -5.05 7.26 4.07
N THR A 136 -4.01 6.88 4.82
CA THR A 136 -2.72 7.58 4.83
C THR A 136 -2.04 7.52 3.46
N LEU A 137 -1.98 6.33 2.85
CA LEU A 137 -1.41 6.15 1.52
C LEU A 137 -2.21 6.89 0.44
N HIS A 138 -3.54 6.85 0.51
CA HIS A 138 -4.39 7.55 -0.44
C HIS A 138 -4.17 9.07 -0.38
N MET A 139 -4.04 9.64 0.83
CA MET A 139 -3.68 11.05 1.00
C MET A 139 -2.31 11.36 0.42
N ALA A 140 -1.31 10.51 0.68
CA ALA A 140 0.04 10.68 0.13
C ALA A 140 0.02 10.65 -1.40
N MET A 141 -0.63 9.66 -2.01
CA MET A 141 -0.76 9.52 -3.46
C MET A 141 -1.50 10.72 -4.09
N THR A 142 -2.54 11.23 -3.43
CA THR A 142 -3.26 12.43 -3.87
C THR A 142 -2.36 13.66 -3.84
N ASN A 143 -1.57 13.82 -2.78
CA ASN A 143 -0.62 14.92 -2.66
C ASN A 143 0.46 14.85 -3.76
N LEU A 144 1.01 13.67 -4.02
CA LEU A 144 1.98 13.45 -5.11
C LEU A 144 1.38 13.77 -6.48
N SER A 145 0.17 13.31 -6.76
CA SER A 145 -0.52 13.63 -8.02
C SER A 145 -0.74 15.14 -8.20
N ASN A 146 -1.14 15.83 -7.13
CA ASN A 146 -1.29 17.28 -7.15
C ASN A 146 0.05 18.01 -7.39
N GLN A 147 1.14 17.51 -6.83
CA GLN A 147 2.49 18.03 -7.07
C GLN A 147 2.91 17.84 -8.53
N GLN A 148 2.66 16.67 -9.12
CA GLN A 148 2.94 16.41 -10.54
C GLN A 148 2.18 17.39 -11.45
N LEU A 149 0.90 17.62 -11.17
CA LEU A 149 0.10 18.59 -11.93
C LEU A 149 0.60 20.03 -11.75
N ALA A 150 1.21 20.35 -10.61
CA ALA A 150 1.81 21.65 -10.37
C ALA A 150 3.16 21.81 -11.10
N THR A 151 4.00 20.76 -11.14
CA THR A 151 5.25 20.77 -11.91
C THR A 151 4.98 20.88 -13.40
N ASP A 152 4.02 20.13 -13.93
CA ASP A 152 3.65 20.17 -15.34
C ASP A 152 3.14 21.55 -15.73
N ARG A 153 2.24 22.14 -14.94
CA ARG A 153 1.74 23.51 -15.17
C ARG A 153 2.87 24.54 -15.20
N ARG A 154 3.84 24.45 -14.29
CA ARG A 154 5.01 25.34 -14.28
C ARG A 154 5.88 25.16 -15.53
N HIS A 155 6.09 23.92 -15.96
CA HIS A 155 6.88 23.61 -17.15
C HIS A 155 6.23 24.19 -18.42
N TRP A 156 4.94 23.93 -18.63
CA TRP A 156 4.19 24.48 -19.77
C TRP A 156 4.13 26.01 -19.76
N GLY A 157 3.93 26.62 -18.58
CA GLY A 157 3.98 28.08 -18.45
C GLY A 157 5.35 28.67 -18.80
N THR A 158 6.43 27.98 -18.46
CA THR A 158 7.81 28.39 -18.80
C THR A 158 8.05 28.28 -20.30
N LEU A 159 7.65 27.18 -20.94
CA LEU A 159 7.77 27.00 -22.39
C LEU A 159 6.96 28.06 -23.16
N ALA A 160 5.72 28.34 -22.72
CA ALA A 160 4.90 29.39 -23.31
C ALA A 160 5.55 30.77 -23.19
N ALA A 161 6.12 31.10 -22.03
CA ALA A 161 6.83 32.37 -21.82
C ALA A 161 8.10 32.51 -22.68
N ILE A 162 8.82 31.40 -22.92
CA ILE A 162 9.98 31.38 -23.81
C ILE A 162 9.55 31.58 -25.26
N SER A 163 8.48 30.90 -25.69
CA SER A 163 7.93 31.03 -27.05
C SER A 163 7.48 32.47 -27.34
N LEU A 164 6.75 33.09 -26.40
CA LEU A 164 6.29 34.49 -26.53
C LEU A 164 7.46 35.47 -26.63
N ARG A 165 8.56 35.25 -25.89
CA ARG A 165 9.77 36.08 -26.03
C ARG A 165 10.45 35.90 -27.38
N GLN A 166 10.48 34.69 -27.94
CA GLN A 166 11.05 34.47 -29.26
C GLN A 166 10.26 35.21 -30.35
N ASP A 167 8.93 35.21 -30.29
CA ASP A 167 8.08 35.95 -31.23
C ASP A 167 8.25 37.48 -31.12
N GLU A 168 8.43 38.02 -29.91
CA GLU A 168 8.80 39.42 -29.71
C GLU A 168 10.18 39.75 -30.30
N TYR A 169 11.20 38.91 -30.04
CA TYR A 169 12.55 39.13 -30.58
C TYR A 169 12.58 39.11 -32.12
N VAL A 170 11.84 38.20 -32.76
CA VAL A 170 11.73 38.11 -34.23
C VAL A 170 11.00 39.32 -34.80
N SER A 171 9.93 39.79 -34.14
CA SER A 171 9.18 40.98 -34.58
C SER A 171 10.02 42.27 -34.47
N ILE A 172 10.84 42.41 -33.44
CA ILE A 172 11.71 43.59 -33.25
C ILE A 172 12.83 43.62 -34.30
N HIS A 173 13.33 42.47 -34.76
CA HIS A 173 14.40 42.38 -35.77
C HIS A 173 13.88 42.46 -37.22
N ALA A 174 12.58 42.26 -37.47
CA ALA A 174 11.96 42.45 -38.78
C ALA A 174 11.64 43.92 -39.10
N ILE A 175 11.75 44.84 -38.13
CA ILE A 175 11.41 46.27 -38.26
C ILE A 175 12.66 47.16 -38.46
N ARG A 176 13.88 46.58 -38.49
CA ARG A 176 15.10 47.34 -38.80
C ARG A 176 15.46 47.21 -40.29
N PRO A 177 15.38 48.28 -41.10
CA PRO A 177 15.88 48.31 -42.47
C PRO A 177 17.41 48.27 -42.54
#